data_AF-A0A670YFG6-F1
#
_entry.id   AF-A0A670YFG6-F1
#
_cell.length_a   1.000
_cell.length_b   1.000
_cell.length_c   1.000
_cell.angle_alpha   90.00
_cell.angle_beta   90.00
_cell.angle_gamma   90.00
#
_symmetry.space_group_name_H-M   'P 1'
#
loop_
_entity.id
_entity.type
_entity.pdbx_description
1 polymer ?
#
loop_
_entity_poly.entity_id
_entity_poly.type
_entity_poly.pdbx_seq_one_letter_code
_entity_poly.pdbx_strand_id
1 'polypeptide(L)'
;MSEVQGTVNFSVELHKFHNVDLFQRGYYLIRTSLKTSPKIPHRLSAVLPEQRGEMILHSASIYDNMVFSRVFQILYRNEEILLNDSMSFSVHLLLDGERQANVSLFSTLPLSPSRLRDVLTIPVISSRTLGLHFHPRQGLHHHVPVMFDYFHLSAVTVTLHASLVALNQPLLSFARPGRSSWLVKGNLDTGPDLTGMSLENLVFGAGYCRPTTSEGSCYVPSENCRQHAHKWHKDLCLLLLGAHRGLHSYYAAVTKEVPNLPQLKLGTWRNLCFFPLPWTYPLIDPPVSNGI
;
A
#
# COMPACT_ATOMS: atom_id res chain seq x y z
N MET A 1 9.04 0.67 -18.52
CA MET A 1 7.61 0.36 -18.36
C MET A 1 6.92 1.59 -17.83
N SER A 2 5.65 1.80 -18.15
CA SER A 2 4.82 2.89 -17.63
C SER A 2 4.55 2.68 -16.15
N GLU A 3 4.90 3.67 -15.33
CA GLU A 3 4.65 3.66 -13.88
C GLU A 3 3.15 3.71 -13.62
N VAL A 4 2.56 2.70 -12.97
CA VAL A 4 1.14 2.70 -12.62
C VAL A 4 0.97 2.88 -11.13
N GLN A 5 -0.01 3.67 -10.71
CA GLN A 5 -0.32 3.82 -9.30
C GLN A 5 -0.99 2.55 -8.78
N GLY A 6 -0.28 1.82 -7.92
CA GLY A 6 -0.83 0.70 -7.16
C GLY A 6 -1.35 1.16 -5.80
N THR A 7 -2.41 0.51 -5.33
CA THR A 7 -2.86 0.57 -3.93
C THR A 7 -2.47 -0.74 -3.26
N VAL A 8 -1.60 -0.64 -2.25
CA VAL A 8 -1.15 -1.76 -1.45
C VAL A 8 -1.75 -1.65 -0.06
N ASN A 9 -2.48 -2.68 0.35
CA ASN A 9 -2.98 -2.79 1.72
C ASN A 9 -2.01 -3.61 2.55
N PHE A 10 -1.59 -3.06 3.68
CA PHE A 10 -0.82 -3.73 4.72
C PHE A 10 -1.75 -4.04 5.90
N SER A 11 -1.72 -5.26 6.40
CA SER A 11 -2.29 -5.68 7.67
C SER A 11 -1.14 -6.00 8.61
N VAL A 12 -1.13 -5.37 9.79
CA VAL A 12 -0.10 -5.53 10.81
C VAL A 12 -0.78 -5.94 12.10
N GLU A 13 -0.30 -7.01 12.71
CA GLU A 13 -0.84 -7.54 13.97
C GLU A 13 0.25 -7.62 15.01
N LEU A 14 0.01 -7.02 16.18
CA LEU A 14 0.86 -7.12 17.35
C LEU A 14 0.32 -8.24 18.23
N HIS A 15 1.09 -9.33 18.39
CA HIS A 15 0.63 -10.50 19.15
C HIS A 15 1.02 -10.40 20.62
N LYS A 16 2.30 -10.58 20.90
CA LYS A 16 2.84 -10.65 22.26
C LYS A 16 4.01 -9.71 22.44
N PHE A 17 4.03 -8.99 23.55
CA PHE A 17 5.21 -8.31 24.04
C PHE A 17 5.92 -9.20 25.06
N HIS A 18 7.18 -9.50 24.80
CA HIS A 18 8.06 -10.25 25.69
C HIS A 18 8.98 -9.25 26.39
N ASN A 19 8.94 -9.24 27.71
CA ASN A 19 9.84 -8.48 28.55
C ASN A 19 10.71 -9.43 29.36
N VAL A 20 12.00 -9.56 29.03
CA VAL A 20 12.92 -10.33 29.87
C VAL A 20 13.40 -9.48 31.04
N ASP A 21 13.98 -8.30 30.80
CA ASP A 21 14.52 -7.47 31.89
C ASP A 21 14.56 -5.96 31.58
N LEU A 22 13.45 -5.35 31.15
CA LEU A 22 13.37 -3.89 31.13
C LEU A 22 13.51 -3.34 32.55
N PHE A 23 14.51 -2.47 32.75
CA PHE A 23 14.81 -1.89 34.07
C PHE A 23 13.71 -0.97 34.62
N GLN A 24 12.95 -0.34 33.74
CA GLN A 24 11.96 0.65 34.13
C GLN A 24 10.58 -0.03 34.20
N ARG A 25 9.92 0.11 35.34
CA ARG A 25 8.53 -0.33 35.52
C ARG A 25 7.61 0.81 35.15
N GLY A 26 6.45 0.48 34.59
CA GLY A 26 5.47 1.51 34.25
C GLY A 26 4.51 1.09 33.15
N TYR A 27 3.92 2.09 32.53
CA TYR A 27 2.96 1.95 31.46
C TYR A 27 3.64 2.16 30.12
N TYR A 28 3.46 1.20 29.25
CA TYR A 28 4.02 1.10 27.91
C TYR A 28 2.90 1.07 26.89
N LEU A 29 3.27 1.41 25.66
CA LEU A 29 2.47 1.18 24.46
C LEU A 29 3.41 1.06 23.28
N ILE A 30 2.91 0.62 22.14
CA ILE A 30 3.66 0.56 20.90
C ILE A 30 3.03 1.52 19.92
N ARG A 31 3.82 2.47 19.42
CA ARG A 31 3.40 3.31 18.30
C ARG A 31 3.96 2.73 17.03
N THR A 32 3.14 2.57 16.00
CA THR A 32 3.56 2.07 14.70
C THR A 32 3.12 2.99 13.58
N SER A 33 3.95 3.15 12.56
CA SER A 33 3.60 3.84 11.33
C SER A 33 4.34 3.24 10.15
N LEU A 34 3.73 3.28 8.97
CA LEU A 34 4.44 2.95 7.74
C LEU A 34 5.16 4.20 7.20
N LYS A 35 6.36 4.01 6.68
CA LYS A 35 7.17 5.04 6.05
C LYS A 35 7.64 4.58 4.68
N THR A 36 7.53 5.47 3.71
CA THR A 36 7.98 5.31 2.33
C THR A 36 8.99 6.39 1.99
N SER A 37 9.85 6.13 1.00
CA SER A 37 10.84 7.12 0.56
C SER A 37 10.14 8.42 0.13
N PRO A 38 10.55 9.59 0.65
CA PRO A 38 9.93 10.86 0.28
C PRO A 38 10.19 11.24 -1.19
N LYS A 39 11.18 10.59 -1.83
CA LYS A 39 11.50 10.78 -3.25
C LYS A 39 10.47 10.14 -4.19
N ILE A 40 9.68 9.20 -3.68
CA ILE A 40 8.66 8.50 -4.44
C ILE A 40 7.32 9.16 -4.10
N PRO A 41 6.60 9.72 -5.07
CA PRO A 41 5.28 10.27 -4.81
C PRO A 41 4.35 9.16 -4.28
N HIS A 42 3.77 9.37 -3.09
CA HIS A 42 2.91 8.39 -2.41
C HIS A 42 1.84 9.06 -1.56
N ARG A 43 0.77 8.32 -1.23
CA ARG A 43 -0.24 8.70 -0.24
C ARG A 43 -0.47 7.53 0.70
N LEU A 44 -0.50 7.79 2.01
CA LEU A 44 -0.64 6.79 3.05
C LEU A 44 -1.83 7.11 3.95
N SER A 45 -2.59 6.09 4.33
CA SER A 45 -3.67 6.20 5.31
C SER A 45 -3.69 4.99 6.24
N ALA A 46 -3.80 5.21 7.54
CA ALA A 46 -3.99 4.16 8.55
C ALA A 46 -5.47 4.00 8.93
N VAL A 47 -5.91 2.77 9.19
CA VAL A 47 -7.26 2.41 9.63
C VAL A 47 -7.18 1.33 10.71
N LEU A 48 -7.97 1.48 11.77
CA LEU A 48 -8.16 0.46 12.79
C LEU A 48 -9.45 -0.32 12.47
N PRO A 49 -9.48 -1.65 12.70
CA PRO A 49 -10.72 -2.41 12.63
C PRO A 49 -11.78 -1.79 13.56
N GLU A 50 -13.04 -1.72 13.12
CA GLU A 50 -14.14 -1.22 13.96
C GLU A 50 -14.19 -2.00 15.28
N GLN A 51 -13.92 -1.31 16.39
CA GLN A 51 -14.10 -1.88 17.71
C GLN A 51 -15.59 -1.85 18.07
N ARG A 52 -16.17 -3.04 18.24
CA ARG A 52 -17.56 -3.22 18.67
C ARG A 52 -17.64 -2.96 20.18
N GLY A 53 -17.87 -1.70 20.57
CA GLY A 53 -18.32 -1.31 21.92
C GLY A 53 -17.28 -0.62 22.80
N GLU A 54 -17.71 0.53 23.33
CA GLU A 54 -17.11 1.41 24.35
C GLU A 54 -15.68 1.94 24.13
N MET A 55 -15.57 3.27 24.12
CA MET A 55 -14.34 4.04 24.03
C MET A 55 -13.55 3.89 25.35
N ILE A 56 -12.90 2.76 25.55
CA ILE A 56 -12.04 2.53 26.71
C ILE A 56 -10.78 3.35 26.50
N LEU A 57 -10.40 4.15 27.51
CA LEU A 57 -9.23 5.05 27.58
C LEU A 57 -7.85 4.37 27.38
N HIS A 58 -7.84 3.12 26.93
CA HIS A 58 -6.68 2.26 26.74
C HIS A 58 -6.79 1.38 25.47
N SER A 59 -7.77 1.64 24.61
CA SER A 59 -7.89 0.95 23.31
C SER A 59 -6.89 1.49 22.28
N ALA A 60 -6.57 0.66 21.29
CA ALA A 60 -5.78 1.08 20.14
C ALA A 60 -6.40 2.32 19.48
N SER A 61 -5.57 3.29 19.08
CA SER A 61 -6.02 4.56 18.49
C SER A 61 -5.16 4.98 17.31
N ILE A 62 -5.67 5.90 16.48
CA ILE A 62 -4.93 6.48 15.34
C ILE A 62 -4.81 7.98 15.52
N TYR A 63 -3.60 8.50 15.30
CA TYR A 63 -3.34 9.93 15.16
C TYR A 63 -2.29 10.15 14.08
N ASP A 64 -2.60 10.99 13.08
CA ASP A 64 -1.70 11.32 11.96
C ASP A 64 -1.03 10.09 11.31
N ASN A 65 -1.83 9.09 10.93
CA ASN A 65 -1.38 7.81 10.36
C ASN A 65 -0.43 6.97 11.25
N MET A 66 -0.22 7.37 12.50
CA MET A 66 0.45 6.58 13.51
C MET A 66 -0.61 5.85 14.33
N VAL A 67 -0.47 4.53 14.42
CA VAL A 67 -1.34 3.66 15.20
C VAL A 67 -0.69 3.43 16.56
N PHE A 68 -1.47 3.57 17.62
CA PHE A 68 -1.09 3.31 19.00
C PHE A 68 -1.74 2.00 19.40
N SER A 69 -0.96 1.09 19.96
CA SER A 69 -1.49 -0.11 20.61
C SER A 69 -2.29 0.27 21.84
N ARG A 70 -2.97 -0.73 22.42
CA ARG A 70 -3.45 -0.61 23.79
C ARG A 70 -2.30 -0.30 24.74
N VAL A 71 -2.62 0.36 25.84
CA VAL A 71 -1.68 0.62 26.92
C VAL A 71 -1.53 -0.66 27.75
N PHE A 72 -0.30 -1.04 28.07
CA PHE A 72 -0.01 -2.19 28.92
C PHE A 72 0.99 -1.84 30.02
N GLN A 73 0.92 -2.55 31.14
CA GLN A 73 1.80 -2.32 32.28
C GLN A 73 2.85 -3.43 32.36
N ILE A 74 4.09 -3.03 32.63
CA ILE A 74 5.20 -3.95 32.94
C ILE A 74 5.60 -3.73 34.39
N LEU A 75 5.58 -4.80 35.18
CA LEU A 75 5.88 -4.77 36.62
C LEU A 75 7.07 -5.64 36.98
N TYR A 76 7.22 -6.79 36.32
CA TYR A 76 8.22 -7.78 36.63
C TYR A 76 9.08 -8.13 35.42
N ARG A 77 10.18 -8.82 35.70
CA ARG A 77 11.03 -9.47 34.71
C ARG A 77 10.33 -10.72 34.19
N ASN A 78 10.68 -11.16 32.98
CA ASN A 78 10.13 -12.36 32.33
C ASN A 78 8.60 -12.32 32.23
N GLU A 79 8.05 -11.17 31.81
CA GLU A 79 6.62 -11.00 31.57
C GLU A 79 6.30 -11.18 30.08
N GLU A 80 5.22 -11.91 29.80
CA GLU A 80 4.57 -11.94 28.50
C GLU A 80 3.24 -11.20 28.57
N ILE A 81 3.10 -10.16 27.74
CA ILE A 81 1.87 -9.40 27.63
C ILE A 81 1.24 -9.66 26.27
N LEU A 82 0.02 -10.21 26.26
CA LEU A 82 -0.77 -10.31 25.03
C LEU A 82 -1.20 -8.90 24.59
N LEU A 83 -1.10 -8.56 23.32
CA LEU A 83 -1.60 -7.31 22.76
C LEU A 83 -2.81 -7.58 21.88
N ASN A 84 -2.65 -8.48 20.88
CA ASN A 84 -3.67 -8.84 19.90
C ASN A 84 -4.30 -7.62 19.19
N ASP A 85 -3.50 -6.59 18.96
CA ASP A 85 -3.93 -5.38 18.26
C ASP A 85 -3.68 -5.57 16.76
N SER A 86 -4.72 -5.41 15.95
CA SER A 86 -4.64 -5.45 14.49
C SER A 86 -4.88 -4.06 13.91
N MET A 87 -4.13 -3.73 12.87
CA MET A 87 -4.20 -2.44 12.20
C MET A 87 -3.95 -2.59 10.70
N SER A 88 -4.55 -1.71 9.92
CA SER A 88 -4.44 -1.72 8.46
C SER A 88 -3.88 -0.39 7.96
N PHE A 89 -3.01 -0.46 6.95
CA PHE A 89 -2.52 0.72 6.25
C PHE A 89 -2.79 0.55 4.76
N SER A 90 -3.27 1.61 4.10
CA SER A 90 -3.35 1.68 2.65
C SER A 90 -2.26 2.63 2.15
N VAL A 91 -1.44 2.15 1.22
CA VAL A 91 -0.38 2.93 0.59
C VAL A 91 -0.62 2.97 -0.91
N HIS A 92 -0.83 4.17 -1.43
CA HIS A 92 -0.85 4.44 -2.86
C HIS A 92 0.56 4.81 -3.32
N LEU A 93 1.15 4.03 -4.22
CA LEU A 93 2.53 4.22 -4.67
C LEU A 93 2.67 3.87 -6.16
N LEU A 94 3.62 4.51 -6.84
CA LEU A 94 3.93 4.21 -8.24
C LEU A 94 4.71 2.89 -8.32
N LEU A 95 4.10 1.91 -8.98
CA LEU A 95 4.68 0.60 -9.27
C LEU A 95 5.32 0.62 -10.66
N ASP A 96 6.58 0.21 -10.72
CA ASP A 96 7.27 -0.09 -11.97
C ASP A 96 7.24 -1.61 -12.19
N GLY A 97 6.08 -2.13 -12.62
CA GLY A 97 5.80 -3.48 -13.12
C GLY A 97 6.29 -4.69 -12.31
N GLU A 98 7.60 -4.82 -12.17
CA GLU A 98 8.32 -5.93 -11.54
C GLU A 98 9.23 -5.50 -10.37
N ARG A 99 9.38 -4.20 -10.11
CA ARG A 99 10.25 -3.71 -9.04
C ARG A 99 9.57 -3.87 -7.68
N GLN A 100 10.34 -4.35 -6.70
CA GLN A 100 9.94 -4.33 -5.31
C GLN A 100 9.74 -2.90 -4.84
N ALA A 101 8.68 -2.65 -4.08
CA ALA A 101 8.47 -1.39 -3.40
C ALA A 101 9.10 -1.48 -2.00
N ASN A 102 9.98 -0.52 -1.69
CA ASN A 102 10.61 -0.43 -0.38
C ASN A 102 9.71 0.43 0.53
N VAL A 103 9.04 -0.24 1.45
CA VAL A 103 8.28 0.38 2.54
C VAL A 103 9.01 0.03 3.84
N SER A 104 8.77 0.77 4.92
CA SER A 104 9.31 0.41 6.24
C SER A 104 8.24 0.54 7.30
N LEU A 105 8.22 -0.38 8.26
CA LEU A 105 7.43 -0.26 9.47
C LEU A 105 8.30 0.38 10.54
N PHE A 106 7.92 1.58 10.96
CA PHE A 106 8.54 2.28 12.07
C PHE A 106 7.75 2.01 13.35
N SER A 107 8.43 1.50 14.37
CA SER A 107 7.82 1.16 15.66
C SER A 107 8.58 1.85 16.78
N THR A 108 7.85 2.40 17.76
CA THR A 108 8.43 3.01 18.95
C THR A 108 7.80 2.45 20.20
N LEU A 109 8.58 2.41 21.29
CA LEU A 109 8.17 1.98 22.61
C LEU A 109 8.31 3.19 23.56
N PRO A 110 7.23 3.95 23.82
CA PRO A 110 7.19 4.97 24.84
C PRO A 110 6.95 4.39 26.23
N LEU A 111 7.37 5.12 27.26
CA LEU A 111 7.19 4.76 28.65
C LEU A 111 6.66 5.94 29.47
N SER A 112 5.68 5.66 30.33
CA SER A 112 5.24 6.56 31.39
C SER A 112 5.32 5.89 32.77
N PRO A 113 5.91 6.55 33.78
CA PRO A 113 5.98 6.03 35.13
C PRO A 113 4.61 6.03 35.85
N SER A 114 3.66 6.86 35.41
CA SER A 114 2.32 6.98 36.00
C SER A 114 1.21 6.65 34.99
N ARG A 115 -0.01 6.42 35.48
CA ARG A 115 -1.17 6.13 34.63
C ARG A 115 -1.38 7.24 33.61
N LEU A 116 -1.56 6.83 32.35
CA LEU A 116 -1.58 7.73 31.20
C LEU A 116 -2.79 8.65 31.21
N ARG A 117 -2.54 9.95 31.01
CA ARG A 117 -3.57 10.97 30.72
C ARG A 117 -3.52 11.46 29.28
N ASP A 118 -2.33 11.54 28.69
CA ASP A 118 -2.11 11.93 27.30
C ASP A 118 -1.07 11.02 26.65
N VAL A 119 -1.46 10.38 25.55
CA VAL A 119 -0.67 9.37 24.85
C VAL A 119 0.34 9.99 23.87
N LEU A 120 0.09 11.23 23.43
CA LEU A 120 0.90 11.89 22.40
C LEU A 120 2.22 12.45 22.96
N THR A 121 2.26 12.82 24.23
CA THR A 121 3.39 13.49 24.88
C THR A 121 4.38 12.55 25.59
N ILE A 122 4.12 11.24 25.58
CA ILE A 122 4.96 10.25 26.28
C ILE A 122 6.34 10.15 25.61
N PRO A 123 7.44 10.20 26.39
CA PRO A 123 8.80 10.06 25.86
C PRO A 123 9.03 8.65 25.29
N VAL A 124 9.68 8.62 24.13
CA VAL A 124 10.08 7.38 23.47
C VAL A 124 11.37 6.88 24.09
N ILE A 125 11.40 5.64 24.58
CA ILE A 125 12.62 5.03 25.14
C ILE A 125 13.34 4.14 24.12
N SER A 126 12.63 3.64 23.10
CA SER A 126 13.22 2.85 22.03
C SER A 126 12.46 2.99 20.73
N SER A 127 13.17 2.85 19.61
CA SER A 127 12.59 2.88 18.26
C SER A 127 13.26 1.84 17.36
N ARG A 128 12.49 1.30 16.42
CA ARG A 128 12.93 0.31 15.42
C ARG A 128 12.31 0.59 14.08
N THR A 129 13.06 0.26 13.03
CA THR A 129 12.61 0.35 11.64
C THR A 129 12.81 -1.00 11.00
N LEU A 130 11.72 -1.63 10.57
CA LEU A 130 11.72 -2.89 9.83
C LEU A 130 11.56 -2.58 8.33
N GLY A 131 12.54 -2.97 7.52
CA GLY A 131 12.45 -2.87 6.06
C GLY A 131 11.47 -3.89 5.49
N LEU A 132 10.55 -3.44 4.64
CA LEU A 132 9.50 -4.24 4.02
C LEU A 132 9.72 -4.29 2.51
N HIS A 133 10.03 -5.48 2.01
CA HIS A 133 10.28 -5.73 0.60
C HIS A 133 9.00 -6.23 -0.08
N PHE A 134 8.11 -5.31 -0.44
CA PHE A 134 6.85 -5.68 -1.05
C PHE A 134 7.03 -6.10 -2.51
N HIS A 135 6.55 -7.29 -2.87
CA HIS A 135 6.53 -7.78 -4.24
C HIS A 135 5.11 -7.69 -4.83
N PRO A 136 4.86 -6.94 -5.93
CA PRO A 136 3.52 -6.71 -6.46
C PRO A 136 2.73 -7.98 -6.79
N ARG A 137 3.41 -9.03 -7.29
CA ARG A 137 2.81 -10.33 -7.63
C ARG A 137 2.68 -11.31 -6.46
N GLN A 138 3.55 -11.23 -5.45
CA GLN A 138 3.60 -12.24 -4.38
C GLN A 138 3.06 -11.71 -3.04
N GLY A 139 2.91 -10.40 -2.92
CA GLY A 139 2.61 -9.75 -1.66
C GLY A 139 3.84 -9.66 -0.76
N LEU A 140 3.58 -9.56 0.54
CA LEU A 140 4.55 -9.62 1.62
C LEU A 140 3.89 -10.35 2.78
N HIS A 141 4.54 -11.36 3.35
CA HIS A 141 3.96 -12.16 4.42
C HIS A 141 5.05 -12.59 5.40
N HIS A 142 5.08 -11.99 6.58
CA HIS A 142 6.10 -12.23 7.60
C HIS A 142 5.50 -12.36 8.99
N HIS A 143 6.12 -13.20 9.82
CA HIS A 143 5.89 -13.29 11.25
C HIS A 143 7.24 -13.17 11.94
N VAL A 144 7.52 -12.03 12.58
CA VAL A 144 8.85 -11.69 13.07
C VAL A 144 8.80 -11.00 14.43
N PRO A 145 9.78 -11.27 15.33
CA PRO A 145 9.97 -10.47 16.52
C PRO A 145 10.67 -9.14 16.19
N VAL A 146 10.13 -8.03 16.68
CA VAL A 146 10.75 -6.69 16.63
C VAL A 146 11.31 -6.38 18.01
N MET A 147 12.64 -6.46 18.14
CA MET A 147 13.35 -6.25 19.40
C MET A 147 13.57 -4.77 19.68
N PHE A 148 13.07 -4.23 20.79
CA PHE A 148 13.29 -2.85 21.24
C PHE A 148 14.56 -2.69 22.09
N ASP A 149 15.03 -3.76 22.73
CA ASP A 149 16.28 -3.76 23.50
C ASP A 149 16.96 -5.13 23.38
N TYR A 150 18.22 -5.14 22.95
CA TYR A 150 19.00 -6.37 22.80
C TYR A 150 19.62 -6.84 24.12
N PHE A 151 19.97 -5.92 25.02
CA PHE A 151 20.56 -6.26 26.32
C PHE A 151 19.49 -6.73 27.30
N HIS A 152 18.32 -6.09 27.25
CA HIS A 152 17.18 -6.38 28.11
C HIS A 152 16.14 -7.30 27.46
N LEU A 153 16.45 -7.78 26.25
CA LEU A 153 15.66 -8.72 25.44
C LEU A 153 14.15 -8.39 25.47
N SER A 154 13.82 -7.13 25.15
CA SER A 154 12.42 -6.71 25.01
C SER A 154 12.01 -6.76 23.54
N ALA A 155 10.91 -7.42 23.23
CA ALA A 155 10.47 -7.61 21.84
C ALA A 155 8.97 -7.77 21.70
N VAL A 156 8.40 -7.23 20.61
CA VAL A 156 7.02 -7.51 20.20
C VAL A 156 7.00 -8.49 19.04
N THR A 157 6.14 -9.50 19.09
CA THR A 157 5.89 -10.39 17.95
C THR A 157 4.90 -9.74 17.00
N VAL A 158 5.29 -9.61 15.73
CA VAL A 158 4.52 -8.91 14.70
C VAL A 158 4.24 -9.87 13.54
N THR A 159 2.96 -9.97 13.14
CA THR A 159 2.60 -10.51 11.83
C THR A 159 2.33 -9.36 10.88
N LEU A 160 2.85 -9.47 9.66
CA LEU A 160 2.67 -8.47 8.62
C LEU A 160 2.30 -9.15 7.31
N HIS A 161 1.17 -8.73 6.75
CA HIS A 161 0.72 -9.10 5.43
C HIS A 161 0.55 -7.87 4.56
N ALA A 162 0.92 -7.95 3.29
CA ALA A 162 0.61 -6.90 2.33
C ALA A 162 0.26 -7.46 0.96
N SER A 163 -0.65 -6.81 0.25
CA SER A 163 -1.09 -7.24 -1.08
C SER A 163 -1.49 -6.05 -1.95
N LEU A 164 -1.24 -6.16 -3.25
CA LEU A 164 -1.74 -5.22 -4.25
C LEU A 164 -3.24 -5.45 -4.43
N VAL A 165 -4.06 -4.45 -4.10
CA VAL A 165 -5.53 -4.58 -4.12
C VAL A 165 -6.19 -3.78 -5.23
N ALA A 166 -5.53 -2.76 -5.77
CA ALA A 166 -6.05 -1.98 -6.88
C ALA A 166 -4.92 -1.38 -7.70
N LEU A 167 -5.18 -1.18 -9.00
CA LEU A 167 -4.41 -0.31 -9.87
C LEU A 167 -5.30 0.87 -10.23
N ASN A 168 -4.83 2.07 -9.93
CA ASN A 168 -5.53 3.31 -10.19
C ASN A 168 -4.86 4.06 -11.34
N GLN A 169 -5.62 4.94 -11.98
CA GLN A 169 -5.04 5.98 -12.81
C GLN A 169 -4.01 6.76 -11.95
N PRO A 170 -2.83 7.11 -12.47
CA PRO A 170 -1.91 7.96 -11.74
C PRO A 170 -2.64 9.26 -11.44
N LEU A 171 -2.82 9.56 -10.15
CA LEU A 171 -3.34 10.86 -9.73
C LEU A 171 -2.41 11.93 -10.28
N LEU A 172 -2.98 12.97 -10.87
CA LEU A 172 -2.27 14.12 -11.46
C LEU A 172 -1.23 14.74 -10.49
N SER A 173 -1.39 14.52 -9.18
CA SER A 173 -0.51 15.00 -8.10
C SER A 173 0.82 14.26 -7.95
N PHE A 174 1.05 13.16 -8.66
CA PHE A 174 2.34 12.44 -8.62
C PHE A 174 3.31 12.83 -9.74
N ALA A 175 3.03 13.95 -10.41
CA ALA A 175 3.96 14.62 -11.30
C ALA A 175 5.34 14.74 -10.63
N ARG A 176 6.35 14.08 -11.22
CA ARG A 176 7.73 14.21 -10.73
C ARG A 176 8.18 15.67 -10.84
N PRO A 177 9.00 16.17 -9.90
CA PRO A 177 9.86 17.31 -10.19
C PRO A 177 10.73 16.91 -11.39
N GLY A 178 10.52 17.58 -12.54
CA GLY A 178 11.20 17.25 -13.78
C GLY A 178 12.72 17.17 -13.58
N ARG A 179 13.36 16.16 -14.18
CA ARG A 179 14.80 16.18 -14.42
C ARG A 179 15.07 17.41 -15.29
N SER A 180 15.55 18.49 -14.70
CA SER A 180 16.05 19.65 -15.44
C SER A 180 17.27 19.21 -16.25
N SER A 181 17.07 19.06 -17.55
CA SER A 181 18.17 19.01 -18.52
C SER A 181 18.86 20.38 -18.47
N TRP A 182 20.06 20.43 -17.91
CA TRP A 182 20.77 21.67 -17.58
C TRP A 182 21.47 22.33 -18.79
N LEU A 183 20.88 22.26 -19.98
CA LEU A 183 21.44 22.84 -21.20
C LEU A 183 20.35 23.27 -22.20
N VAL A 184 19.63 24.36 -21.90
CA VAL A 184 19.10 25.27 -22.95
C VAL A 184 19.14 26.70 -22.38
N LYS A 185 20.00 27.54 -22.97
CA LYS A 185 20.09 28.97 -22.73
C LYS A 185 19.32 29.68 -23.84
N GLY A 186 18.26 30.43 -23.50
CA GLY A 186 17.60 31.35 -24.43
C GLY A 186 16.14 31.69 -24.10
N ASN A 187 15.93 32.88 -23.55
CA ASN A 187 14.78 33.81 -23.65
C ASN A 187 13.32 33.39 -23.36
N LEU A 188 12.83 33.97 -22.25
CA LEU A 188 11.62 34.79 -22.01
C LEU A 188 10.18 34.31 -22.41
N ASP A 189 9.39 34.19 -21.33
CA ASP A 189 7.95 34.47 -21.08
C ASP A 189 6.78 33.57 -21.52
N THR A 190 5.89 33.43 -20.52
CA THR A 190 4.49 32.95 -20.45
C THR A 190 4.23 31.44 -20.37
N GLY A 191 3.68 31.00 -19.22
CA GLY A 191 3.26 29.61 -18.92
C GLY A 191 2.03 29.14 -19.72
N PRO A 192 1.63 27.84 -19.60
CA PRO A 192 1.20 27.29 -18.32
C PRO A 192 1.90 25.99 -17.86
N ASP A 193 2.03 25.89 -16.55
CA ASP A 193 1.87 24.71 -15.67
C ASP A 193 2.60 23.39 -15.94
N LEU A 194 3.54 23.11 -15.04
CA LEU A 194 3.84 21.84 -14.37
C LEU A 194 3.54 20.58 -15.20
N THR A 195 4.58 20.09 -15.87
CA THR A 195 4.60 18.85 -16.67
C THR A 195 4.43 17.58 -15.83
N GLY A 196 3.21 17.38 -15.32
CA GLY A 196 2.74 16.07 -14.89
C GLY A 196 2.52 15.16 -16.09
N MET A 197 2.88 13.88 -15.98
CA MET A 197 2.50 12.88 -16.98
C MET A 197 0.97 12.78 -17.01
N SER A 198 0.34 13.10 -18.13
CA SER A 198 -1.10 12.90 -18.30
C SER A 198 -1.43 11.41 -18.43
N LEU A 199 -2.64 11.00 -18.02
CA LEU A 199 -3.14 9.63 -18.20
C LEU A 199 -3.03 9.19 -19.67
N GLU A 200 -3.37 10.09 -20.59
CA GLU A 200 -3.35 9.79 -22.02
C GLU A 200 -1.94 9.51 -22.52
N ASN A 201 -0.93 10.27 -22.07
CA ASN A 201 0.47 10.00 -22.41
C ASN A 201 0.98 8.68 -21.83
N LEU A 202 0.41 8.25 -20.70
CA LEU A 202 0.77 7.00 -20.06
C LEU A 202 0.12 5.80 -20.77
N VAL A 203 -1.12 5.94 -21.24
CA VAL A 203 -1.87 4.89 -21.95
C VAL A 203 -1.43 4.81 -23.41
N PHE A 204 -1.37 5.93 -24.13
CA PHE A 204 -1.09 5.99 -25.57
C PHE A 204 0.37 6.27 -25.91
N GLY A 205 1.20 6.60 -24.91
CA GLY A 205 2.63 6.86 -25.06
C GLY A 205 2.97 8.35 -25.17
N ALA A 206 4.25 8.70 -24.96
CA ALA A 206 4.72 10.09 -24.95
C ALA A 206 4.58 10.83 -26.28
N GLY A 207 4.38 10.11 -27.39
CA GLY A 207 4.10 10.68 -28.71
C GLY A 207 2.62 10.97 -28.96
N TYR A 208 1.74 10.72 -27.99
CA TYR A 208 0.34 11.05 -28.10
C TYR A 208 0.14 12.57 -27.98
N CYS A 209 -0.50 13.17 -28.98
CA CYS A 209 -0.93 14.56 -28.95
C CYS A 209 -2.46 14.59 -28.92
N ARG A 210 -3.03 15.13 -27.84
CA ARG A 210 -4.47 15.34 -27.74
C ARG A 210 -4.89 16.36 -28.82
N PRO A 211 -5.81 16.01 -29.73
CA PRO A 211 -6.31 16.97 -30.70
C PRO A 211 -7.05 18.11 -29.99
N THR A 212 -6.74 19.35 -30.34
CA THR A 212 -7.60 20.49 -30.01
C THR A 212 -8.93 20.29 -30.73
N THR A 213 -10.02 20.17 -30.00
CA THR A 213 -11.38 20.03 -30.55
C THR A 213 -11.72 21.20 -31.46
N SER A 214 -11.47 21.06 -32.76
CA SER A 214 -12.15 21.78 -33.82
C SER A 214 -13.31 20.91 -34.29
N GLU A 215 -14.51 21.47 -34.35
CA GLU A 215 -15.74 20.79 -34.75
C GLU A 215 -15.54 19.94 -36.03
N GLY A 216 -15.79 18.63 -35.92
CA GLY A 216 -16.03 17.76 -37.08
C GLY A 216 -14.95 16.73 -37.47
N SER A 217 -13.76 16.68 -36.84
CA SER A 217 -12.78 15.63 -37.16
C SER A 217 -12.81 14.47 -36.16
N CYS A 218 -13.07 13.24 -36.64
CA CYS A 218 -12.87 12.02 -35.85
C CYS A 218 -11.37 11.75 -35.74
N TYR A 219 -10.76 12.10 -34.60
CA TYR A 219 -9.36 11.79 -34.36
C TYR A 219 -9.19 10.29 -34.17
N VAL A 220 -8.41 9.66 -35.06
CA VAL A 220 -8.02 8.26 -34.96
C VAL A 220 -6.59 8.21 -34.42
N PRO A 221 -6.35 7.61 -33.23
CA PRO A 221 -5.00 7.42 -32.72
C PRO A 221 -4.13 6.63 -33.70
N SER A 222 -2.83 6.92 -33.77
CA SER A 222 -1.92 6.16 -34.62
C SER A 222 -1.86 4.69 -34.22
N GLU A 223 -1.54 3.80 -35.15
CA GLU A 223 -1.41 2.36 -34.87
C GLU A 223 -0.38 2.10 -33.76
N ASN A 224 0.70 2.89 -33.69
CA ASN A 224 1.67 2.84 -32.61
C ASN A 224 1.06 3.22 -31.24
N CYS A 225 0.20 4.25 -31.18
CA CYS A 225 -0.51 4.62 -29.95
C CYS A 225 -1.45 3.49 -29.50
N ARG A 226 -2.15 2.87 -30.46
CA ARG A 226 -3.09 1.77 -30.20
C ARG A 226 -2.36 0.52 -29.69
N GLN A 227 -1.24 0.15 -30.33
CA GLN A 227 -0.41 -0.96 -29.88
C GLN A 227 0.20 -0.72 -28.50
N HIS A 228 0.65 0.52 -28.24
CA HIS A 228 1.14 0.90 -26.91
C HIS A 228 0.04 0.73 -25.85
N ALA A 229 -1.17 1.24 -26.09
CA ALA A 229 -2.30 1.09 -25.18
C ALA A 229 -2.70 -0.36 -24.95
N HIS A 230 -2.70 -1.20 -25.99
CA HIS A 230 -2.97 -2.64 -25.85
C HIS A 230 -1.91 -3.35 -25.02
N LYS A 231 -0.63 -3.07 -25.27
CA LYS A 231 0.48 -3.64 -24.48
C LYS A 231 0.40 -3.19 -23.03
N TRP A 232 0.19 -1.90 -22.80
CA TRP A 232 0.00 -1.30 -21.49
C TRP A 232 -1.12 -2.00 -20.71
N HIS A 233 -2.30 -2.12 -21.32
CA HIS A 233 -3.45 -2.79 -20.70
C HIS A 233 -3.16 -4.27 -20.40
N LYS A 234 -2.55 -4.99 -21.35
CA LYS A 234 -2.16 -6.40 -21.16
C LYS A 234 -1.22 -6.56 -19.97
N ASP A 235 -0.20 -5.70 -19.85
CA ASP A 235 0.77 -5.75 -18.76
C ASP A 235 0.10 -5.55 -17.38
N LEU A 236 -0.92 -4.67 -17.30
CA LEU A 236 -1.69 -4.48 -16.06
C LEU A 236 -2.55 -5.69 -15.70
N CYS A 237 -3.26 -6.25 -16.67
CA CYS A 237 -4.05 -7.46 -16.47
C CYS A 237 -3.16 -8.62 -15.99
N LEU A 238 -1.96 -8.76 -16.57
CA LEU A 238 -0.98 -9.76 -16.15
C LEU A 238 -0.43 -9.49 -14.74
N LEU A 239 -0.24 -8.23 -14.35
CA LEU A 239 0.20 -7.86 -13.00
C LEU A 239 -0.85 -8.22 -11.95
N LEU A 240 -2.11 -7.83 -12.18
CA LEU A 240 -3.24 -8.13 -11.28
C LEU A 240 -3.50 -9.63 -11.18
N LEU A 241 -3.48 -10.34 -12.31
CA LEU A 241 -3.60 -11.80 -12.32
C LEU A 241 -2.45 -12.47 -11.55
N GLY A 242 -1.23 -11.93 -11.69
CA GLY A 242 -0.08 -12.36 -10.92
C GLY A 242 -0.28 -12.18 -9.41
N ALA A 243 -0.69 -10.99 -8.98
CA ALA A 243 -1.00 -10.68 -7.59
C ALA A 243 -2.07 -11.60 -7.00
N HIS A 244 -3.14 -11.83 -7.76
CA HIS A 244 -4.22 -12.75 -7.38
C HIS A 244 -3.73 -14.19 -7.20
N ARG A 245 -2.95 -14.70 -8.16
CA ARG A 245 -2.37 -16.05 -8.09
C ARG A 245 -1.38 -16.18 -6.92
N GLY A 246 -0.58 -15.15 -6.66
CA GLY A 246 0.34 -15.12 -5.52
C GLY A 246 -0.40 -15.23 -4.19
N LEU A 247 -1.43 -14.39 -4.00
CA LEU A 247 -2.26 -14.42 -2.80
C LEU A 247 -2.93 -15.79 -2.60
N HIS A 248 -3.51 -16.36 -3.65
CA HIS A 248 -4.13 -17.68 -3.58
C HIS A 248 -3.11 -18.78 -3.25
N SER A 249 -1.91 -18.71 -3.83
CA SER A 249 -0.85 -19.69 -3.56
C SER A 249 -0.38 -19.61 -2.11
N TYR A 250 -0.22 -18.39 -1.58
CA TYR A 250 0.12 -18.18 -0.18
C TYR A 250 -0.98 -18.68 0.76
N TYR A 251 -2.24 -18.32 0.50
CA TYR A 251 -3.38 -18.79 1.30
C TYR A 251 -3.45 -20.31 1.32
N ALA A 252 -3.31 -20.97 0.17
CA ALA A 252 -3.30 -22.43 0.07
C ALA A 252 -2.14 -23.07 0.84
N ALA A 253 -0.97 -22.42 0.91
CA ALA A 253 0.14 -22.88 1.73
C ALA A 253 -0.18 -22.76 3.23
N VAL A 254 -0.71 -21.60 3.68
CA VAL A 254 -1.08 -21.39 5.09
C VAL A 254 -2.18 -22.33 5.55
N THR A 255 -3.20 -22.59 4.73
CA THR A 255 -4.30 -23.51 5.08
C THR A 255 -3.82 -24.95 5.26
N LYS A 256 -2.72 -25.36 4.61
CA LYS A 256 -2.12 -26.68 4.84
C LYS A 256 -1.41 -26.75 6.20
N GLU A 257 -0.72 -25.68 6.59
CA GLU A 257 0.00 -25.60 7.86
C GLU A 257 -0.94 -25.34 9.05
N VAL A 258 -2.07 -24.68 8.82
CA VAL A 258 -3.06 -24.30 9.84
C VAL A 258 -4.45 -24.79 9.42
N PRO A 259 -4.79 -26.07 9.67
CA PRO A 259 -6.03 -26.68 9.20
C PRO A 259 -7.30 -26.09 9.82
N ASN A 260 -7.18 -25.43 10.98
CA ASN A 260 -8.29 -24.78 11.68
C ASN A 260 -8.55 -23.33 11.21
N LEU A 261 -7.81 -22.83 10.22
CA LEU A 261 -8.01 -21.48 9.69
C LEU A 261 -9.42 -21.38 9.07
N PRO A 262 -10.24 -20.38 9.43
CA PRO A 262 -11.53 -20.17 8.80
C PRO A 262 -11.39 -20.13 7.28
N GLN A 263 -12.14 -20.98 6.57
CA GLN A 263 -12.11 -20.98 5.11
C GLN A 263 -12.75 -19.69 4.60
N LEU A 264 -11.92 -18.77 4.16
CA LEU A 264 -12.36 -17.53 3.54
C LEU A 264 -12.54 -17.84 2.05
N LYS A 265 -13.77 -17.72 1.55
CA LYS A 265 -13.98 -17.68 0.10
C LYS A 265 -13.41 -16.37 -0.40
N LEU A 266 -12.19 -16.39 -0.96
CA LEU A 266 -11.64 -15.27 -1.72
C LEU A 266 -12.67 -14.89 -2.78
N GLY A 267 -13.25 -13.69 -2.65
CA GLY A 267 -14.33 -13.24 -3.52
C GLY A 267 -13.86 -13.15 -4.99
N THR A 268 -14.76 -13.45 -5.93
CA THR A 268 -14.54 -13.17 -7.35
C THR A 268 -14.39 -11.66 -7.55
N TRP A 269 -13.22 -11.20 -7.98
CA TRP A 269 -12.96 -9.81 -8.36
C TRP A 269 -13.79 -9.44 -9.59
N ARG A 270 -15.00 -8.90 -9.38
CA ARG A 270 -15.91 -8.58 -10.50
C ARG A 270 -15.54 -7.30 -11.26
N ASN A 271 -14.71 -6.40 -10.72
CA ASN A 271 -14.51 -5.06 -11.29
C ASN A 271 -13.04 -4.55 -11.24
N LEU A 272 -12.07 -5.29 -11.79
CA LEU A 272 -10.66 -4.82 -11.81
C LEU A 272 -10.14 -4.33 -13.17
N CYS A 273 -10.88 -4.55 -14.26
CA CYS A 273 -10.42 -4.21 -15.62
C CYS A 273 -11.48 -3.51 -16.47
N PHE A 274 -12.31 -2.64 -15.90
CA PHE A 274 -13.12 -1.71 -16.71
C PHE A 274 -12.36 -0.39 -16.88
N PHE A 275 -11.33 -0.43 -17.72
CA PHE A 275 -11.00 0.74 -18.53
C PHE A 275 -11.65 0.48 -19.88
N PRO A 276 -12.87 0.99 -20.15
CA PRO A 276 -13.39 0.94 -21.50
C PRO A 276 -12.40 1.72 -22.38
N LEU A 277 -11.65 1.02 -23.22
CA LEU A 277 -10.97 1.66 -24.33
C LEU A 277 -12.09 2.19 -25.23
N PRO A 278 -12.14 3.49 -25.56
CA PRO A 278 -13.27 4.11 -26.26
C PRO A 278 -13.54 3.58 -27.69
N TRP A 279 -12.87 2.51 -28.11
CA TRP A 279 -12.89 1.95 -29.46
C TRP A 279 -13.25 0.45 -29.52
N THR A 280 -13.52 -0.22 -28.40
CA THR A 280 -14.06 -1.58 -28.44
C THR A 280 -15.54 -1.52 -28.80
N TYR A 281 -15.86 -1.48 -30.09
CA TYR A 281 -17.19 -1.81 -30.57
C TYR A 281 -17.50 -3.27 -30.21
N PRO A 282 -18.72 -3.61 -29.74
CA PRO A 282 -19.12 -5.00 -29.65
C PRO A 282 -19.14 -5.60 -31.06
N LEU A 283 -18.46 -6.73 -31.25
CA LEU A 283 -18.69 -7.60 -32.39
C LEU A 283 -20.17 -8.01 -32.34
N ILE A 284 -20.99 -7.33 -33.14
CA ILE A 284 -22.34 -7.75 -33.44
C ILE A 284 -22.20 -8.96 -34.35
N ASP A 285 -22.62 -10.13 -33.87
CA ASP A 285 -22.73 -11.35 -34.68
C ASP A 285 -23.57 -11.06 -35.94
N PRO A 286 -23.19 -11.56 -37.13
CA PRO A 286 -24.00 -11.38 -38.32
C PRO A 286 -25.34 -12.12 -38.15
N PRO A 287 -26.44 -11.60 -38.72
CA PRO A 287 -27.75 -12.23 -38.59
C PRO A 287 -27.74 -13.60 -39.28
N VAL A 288 -28.10 -14.62 -38.53
CA VAL A 288 -28.41 -15.96 -39.04
C VAL A 288 -29.57 -15.84 -40.02
N SER A 289 -29.30 -16.17 -41.29
CA SER A 289 -30.35 -16.37 -42.30
C SER A 289 -31.13 -17.63 -41.94
N ASN A 290 -32.32 -17.49 -41.37
CA ASN A 290 -33.30 -18.58 -41.39
C ASN A 290 -34.10 -18.46 -42.67
N GLY A 291 -33.80 -19.32 -43.63
CA GLY A 291 -34.74 -19.64 -44.69
C GLY A 291 -35.82 -20.56 -44.15
N ILE A 292 -37.09 -20.16 -44.35
CA ILE A 292 -38.16 -20.92 -45.03
C ILE A 292 -39.00 -19.87 -45.76
#